data_AF-A0A3D0V9L7-F1
#
_entry.id   AF-A0A3D0V9L7-F1
#
_cell.length_a   1.000
_cell.length_b   1.000
_cell.length_c   1.000
_cell.angle_alpha   90.00
_cell.angle_beta   90.00
_cell.angle_gamma   90.00
#
_symmetry.space_group_name_H-M   'P 1'
#
loop_
_entity.id
_entity.type
_entity.pdbx_description
1 polymer ?
#
loop_
_entity_poly.entity_id
_entity_poly.type
_entity_poly.pdbx_seq_one_letter_code
_entity_poly.pdbx_strand_id
1 'polypeptide(L)'
;MSWFRRISPVLTLALFMATAGVTAAVADSPAPHEHYANHPIRVRPGATAAPVGLKPATVKGVYGFPAALTAGAGTTIAIVDAYNDPSAESDLGVFSGQFGLPSCTTANGCFRKVNQSGGTKYPRTNSGWALEISLDIQWAHAIAPGASILLVEATS
;
A
#
# COMPACT_ATOMS: atom_id res chain seq x y z
N MET A 1 70.41 48.10 29.50
CA MET A 1 69.06 47.56 29.77
C MET A 1 68.83 46.36 28.85
N SER A 2 69.25 45.16 29.28
CA SER A 2 68.33 44.06 29.67
C SER A 2 67.33 43.66 28.56
N TRP A 3 67.71 42.81 27.59
CA TRP A 3 67.56 41.33 27.63
C TRP A 3 66.12 40.84 27.88
N PHE A 4 65.40 40.40 26.84
CA PHE A 4 65.11 38.99 26.50
C PHE A 4 63.89 38.84 25.57
N ARG A 5 64.11 38.07 24.48
CA ARG A 5 63.08 37.33 23.75
C ARG A 5 62.26 36.47 24.70
N ARG A 6 60.93 36.47 24.57
CA ARG A 6 60.10 35.33 24.96
C ARG A 6 59.07 35.05 23.86
N ILE A 7 59.40 34.01 23.10
CA ILE A 7 58.52 33.26 22.22
C ILE A 7 57.53 32.55 23.16
N SER A 8 56.25 32.89 23.11
CA SER A 8 55.22 32.11 23.80
C SER A 8 55.04 30.78 23.06
N PRO A 9 55.02 29.64 23.77
CA PRO A 9 54.88 28.35 23.15
C PRO A 9 53.44 28.16 22.66
N VAL A 10 53.33 27.56 21.48
CA VAL A 10 52.11 27.00 20.93
C VAL A 10 51.54 26.02 21.97
N LEU A 11 50.42 26.37 22.58
CA LEU A 11 49.67 25.47 23.43
C LEU A 11 48.80 24.60 22.53
N THR A 12 49.39 23.56 21.94
CA THR A 12 48.65 22.52 21.24
C THR A 12 47.91 21.69 22.30
N LEU A 13 46.63 21.99 22.48
CA LEU A 13 45.73 21.14 23.26
C LEU A 13 45.49 19.86 22.44
N ALA A 14 46.29 18.81 22.70
CA ALA A 14 46.02 17.48 22.19
C ALA A 14 44.79 16.93 22.92
N LEU A 15 43.61 17.18 22.35
CA LEU A 15 42.38 16.52 22.76
C LEU A 15 42.49 15.05 22.36
N PHE A 16 42.81 14.17 23.31
CA PHE A 16 42.58 12.73 23.14
C PHE A 16 41.07 12.51 23.03
N MET A 17 40.56 12.45 21.81
CA MET A 17 39.25 11.84 21.55
C MET A 17 39.38 10.35 21.90
N ALA A 18 39.01 10.00 23.13
CA ALA A 18 38.65 8.63 23.43
C ALA A 18 37.45 8.30 22.56
N THR A 19 37.66 7.53 21.50
CA THR A 19 36.57 6.87 20.79
C THR A 19 35.96 5.87 21.77
N ALA A 20 34.96 6.31 22.54
CA ALA A 20 34.02 5.38 23.11
C ALA A 20 33.37 4.67 21.92
N GLY A 21 33.81 3.45 21.66
CA GLY A 21 33.15 2.56 20.73
C GLY A 21 31.72 2.41 21.22
N VAL A 22 30.79 3.13 20.62
CA VAL A 22 29.37 2.83 20.74
C VAL A 22 29.21 1.55 19.95
N THR A 23 29.37 0.41 20.61
CA THR A 23 28.75 -0.82 20.14
C THR A 23 27.26 -0.54 20.17
N ALA A 24 26.67 -0.27 19.00
CA ALA A 24 25.23 -0.37 18.86
C ALA A 24 24.88 -1.78 19.38
N ALA A 25 24.23 -1.84 20.53
CA ALA A 25 23.55 -3.05 20.94
C ALA A 25 22.52 -3.30 19.85
N VAL A 26 22.81 -4.23 18.95
CA VAL A 26 21.78 -4.83 18.11
C VAL A 26 20.86 -5.49 19.12
N ALA A 27 19.72 -4.86 19.40
CA ALA A 27 18.67 -5.51 20.14
C ALA A 27 18.36 -6.79 19.36
N ASP A 28 18.66 -7.93 19.98
CA ASP A 28 18.26 -9.24 19.51
C ASP A 28 16.74 -9.21 19.43
N SER A 29 16.22 -8.91 18.24
CA SER A 29 14.79 -8.97 18.01
C SER A 29 14.46 -10.45 18.18
N PRO A 30 13.49 -10.82 19.04
CA PRO A 30 13.07 -12.20 19.14
C PRO A 30 12.79 -12.72 17.73
N ALA A 31 13.21 -13.96 17.44
CA ALA A 31 13.00 -14.59 16.15
C ALA A 31 11.59 -14.25 15.66
N PRO A 32 11.43 -13.73 14.42
CA PRO A 32 10.15 -13.23 13.95
C PRO A 32 9.11 -14.31 14.20
N HIS A 33 8.11 -13.99 15.03
CA HIS A 33 6.93 -14.83 15.12
C HIS A 33 6.38 -14.93 13.70
N GLU A 34 6.29 -16.14 13.16
CA GLU A 34 5.68 -16.33 11.85
C GLU A 34 4.20 -15.93 11.95
N HIS A 35 3.92 -14.70 11.52
CA HIS A 35 2.57 -14.18 11.43
C HIS A 35 1.99 -14.58 10.07
N TYR A 36 1.12 -15.59 10.09
CA TYR A 36 0.36 -16.00 8.92
C TYR A 36 -0.90 -15.15 8.78
N ALA A 37 -0.97 -14.31 7.75
CA ALA A 37 -2.20 -13.64 7.34
C ALA A 37 -3.05 -14.61 6.52
N ASN A 38 -4.34 -14.67 6.81
CA ASN A 38 -5.32 -15.36 5.98
C ASN A 38 -6.27 -14.31 5.41
N HIS A 39 -6.79 -14.54 4.20
CA HIS A 39 -7.86 -13.70 3.67
C HIS A 39 -9.04 -13.70 4.65
N PRO A 40 -9.61 -12.52 5.01
CA PRO A 40 -10.65 -12.43 6.01
C PRO A 40 -12.02 -12.89 5.48
N ILE A 41 -12.22 -12.89 4.15
CA ILE A 41 -13.53 -13.20 3.56
C ILE A 41 -13.77 -14.70 3.47
N ARG A 42 -14.91 -15.16 4.01
CA ARG A 42 -15.39 -16.54 3.88
C ARG A 42 -16.75 -16.56 3.20
N VAL A 43 -16.81 -17.12 2.00
CA VAL A 43 -18.08 -17.30 1.28
C VAL A 43 -18.88 -18.41 1.94
N ARG A 44 -20.13 -18.10 2.31
CA ARG A 44 -21.12 -19.08 2.77
C ARG A 44 -22.17 -19.29 1.67
N PRO A 45 -22.80 -20.47 1.59
CA PRO A 45 -23.93 -20.68 0.67
C PRO A 45 -25.03 -19.64 0.90
N GLY A 46 -25.61 -19.10 -0.17
CA GLY A 46 -26.70 -18.09 -0.10
C GLY A 46 -26.50 -16.81 -0.91
N ALA A 47 -25.62 -16.80 -1.93
CA ALA A 47 -25.44 -15.63 -2.79
C ALA A 47 -26.74 -15.26 -3.53
N THR A 48 -27.08 -13.98 -3.53
CA THR A 48 -28.22 -13.41 -4.26
C THR A 48 -27.77 -12.88 -5.63
N ALA A 49 -28.69 -12.82 -6.60
CA ALA A 49 -28.39 -12.30 -7.93
C ALA A 49 -28.06 -10.79 -7.96
N ALA A 50 -28.50 -10.04 -6.94
CA ALA A 50 -28.19 -8.62 -6.76
C ALA A 50 -27.44 -8.41 -5.44
N PRO A 51 -26.58 -7.37 -5.35
CA PRO A 51 -25.90 -7.03 -4.11
C PRO A 51 -26.88 -6.73 -2.98
N VAL A 52 -26.72 -7.42 -1.85
CA VAL A 52 -27.39 -7.13 -0.59
C VAL A 52 -26.35 -6.57 0.38
N GLY A 53 -26.59 -5.38 0.93
CA GLY A 53 -25.64 -4.70 1.82
C GLY A 53 -25.51 -3.20 1.58
N LEU A 54 -24.44 -2.61 2.10
CA LEU A 54 -24.17 -1.18 1.96
C LEU A 54 -23.68 -0.87 0.53
N LYS A 55 -24.28 0.16 -0.06
CA LYS A 55 -23.88 0.67 -1.39
C LYS A 55 -22.87 1.80 -1.24
N PRO A 56 -22.01 2.05 -2.25
CA PRO A 56 -21.09 3.18 -2.25
C PRO A 56 -21.74 4.52 -1.88
N ALA A 57 -22.90 4.84 -2.46
CA ALA A 57 -23.63 6.08 -2.15
C ALA A 57 -24.04 6.19 -0.67
N THR A 58 -24.45 5.08 -0.05
CA THR A 58 -24.80 5.03 1.38
C THR A 58 -23.58 5.30 2.25
N VAL A 59 -22.46 4.62 1.97
CA VAL A 59 -21.20 4.81 2.71
C VAL A 59 -20.69 6.24 2.56
N LYS A 60 -20.72 6.80 1.35
CA LYS A 60 -20.35 8.20 1.12
C LYS A 60 -21.21 9.17 1.90
N GLY A 61 -22.53 8.98 1.90
CA GLY A 61 -23.46 9.83 2.66
C GLY A 61 -23.24 9.77 4.16
N VAL A 62 -23.04 8.57 4.73
CA VAL A 62 -22.85 8.39 6.18
C VAL A 62 -21.55 9.02 6.67
N TYR A 63 -20.47 8.86 5.90
CA TYR A 63 -19.13 9.36 6.31
C TYR A 63 -18.77 10.73 5.74
N GLY A 64 -19.67 11.37 4.99
CA GLY A 64 -19.42 12.70 4.41
C GLY A 64 -18.34 12.72 3.31
N PHE A 65 -18.14 11.62 2.59
CA PHE A 65 -17.20 11.58 1.48
C PHE A 65 -17.71 12.37 0.26
N PRO A 66 -16.81 12.92 -0.57
CA PRO A 66 -17.21 13.56 -1.83
C PRO A 66 -18.00 12.60 -2.74
N ALA A 67 -19.17 13.07 -3.21
CA ALA A 67 -20.00 12.33 -4.15
C ALA A 67 -19.52 12.44 -5.61
N ALA A 68 -18.63 13.40 -5.91
CA ALA A 68 -18.12 13.62 -7.26
C ALA A 68 -17.38 12.39 -7.80
N LEU A 69 -17.65 12.04 -9.07
CA LEU A 69 -16.96 10.94 -9.76
C LEU A 69 -15.49 11.25 -10.06
N THR A 70 -15.07 12.50 -9.88
CA THR A 70 -13.68 12.96 -10.02
C THR A 70 -12.93 12.97 -8.68
N ALA A 71 -13.54 12.51 -7.58
CA ALA A 71 -12.87 12.46 -6.29
C ALA A 71 -11.62 11.57 -6.38
N GLY A 72 -10.46 12.10 -5.96
CA GLY A 72 -9.16 11.44 -6.09
C GLY A 72 -8.46 11.64 -7.43
N ALA A 73 -9.01 12.45 -8.36
CA ALA A 73 -8.36 12.74 -9.63
C ALA A 73 -6.91 13.22 -9.45
N GLY A 74 -6.00 12.63 -10.22
CA GLY A 74 -4.56 12.92 -10.16
C GLY A 74 -3.81 12.19 -9.04
N THR A 75 -4.47 11.34 -8.27
CA THR A 75 -3.84 10.46 -7.27
C THR A 75 -3.84 9.01 -7.72
N THR A 76 -2.84 8.25 -7.27
CA THR A 76 -2.79 6.79 -7.42
C THR A 76 -2.93 6.14 -6.05
N ILE A 77 -3.85 5.20 -5.93
CA ILE A 77 -4.00 4.33 -4.76
C ILE A 77 -3.32 3.00 -5.09
N ALA A 78 -2.23 2.69 -4.39
CA ALA A 78 -1.55 1.40 -4.50
C ALA A 78 -2.12 0.43 -3.46
N ILE A 79 -2.60 -0.72 -3.91
CA ILE A 79 -3.11 -1.81 -3.07
C ILE A 79 -2.14 -2.97 -3.25
N VAL A 80 -1.60 -3.46 -2.13
CA VAL A 80 -0.64 -4.58 -2.12
C VAL A 80 -1.32 -5.77 -1.48
N ASP A 81 -1.44 -6.84 -2.24
CA ASP A 81 -2.16 -8.04 -1.82
C ASP A 81 -1.36 -9.31 -2.07
N ALA A 82 -1.65 -10.35 -1.29
CA ALA A 82 -1.03 -11.65 -1.47
C ALA A 82 -1.71 -12.44 -2.61
N TYR A 83 -0.91 -13.23 -3.32
CA TYR A 83 -1.36 -14.05 -4.46
C TYR A 83 -1.88 -13.23 -5.66
N ASN A 84 -2.35 -13.93 -6.68
CA ASN A 84 -2.83 -13.36 -7.94
C ASN A 84 -4.36 -13.47 -8.04
N ASP A 85 -5.00 -12.35 -8.39
CA ASP A 85 -6.37 -12.27 -8.87
C ASP A 85 -6.38 -12.12 -10.41
N PRO A 86 -6.63 -13.19 -11.17
CA PRO A 86 -6.68 -13.12 -12.62
C PRO A 86 -7.90 -12.36 -13.15
N SER A 87 -8.97 -12.14 -12.37
CA SER A 87 -10.21 -11.48 -12.78
C SER A 87 -10.37 -10.06 -12.23
N ALA A 88 -9.39 -9.52 -11.50
CA ALA A 88 -9.42 -8.20 -10.87
C ALA A 88 -10.02 -7.09 -11.75
N GLU A 89 -9.53 -6.91 -12.99
CA GLU A 89 -10.04 -5.85 -13.88
C GLU A 89 -11.48 -6.10 -14.34
N SER A 90 -11.83 -7.34 -14.68
CA SER A 90 -13.20 -7.67 -15.10
C SER A 90 -14.21 -7.51 -13.97
N ASP A 91 -13.84 -7.92 -12.75
CA ASP A 91 -14.70 -7.84 -11.58
C ASP A 91 -14.87 -6.39 -11.12
N LEU A 92 -13.79 -5.59 -11.17
CA LEU A 92 -13.86 -4.14 -10.98
C LEU A 92 -14.79 -3.47 -12.00
N GLY A 93 -14.78 -3.93 -13.26
CA GLY A 93 -15.69 -3.45 -14.30
C GLY A 93 -17.16 -3.74 -14.00
N VAL A 94 -17.48 -4.97 -13.57
CA VAL A 94 -18.84 -5.37 -13.16
C VAL A 94 -19.31 -4.54 -11.97
N PHE A 95 -18.49 -4.40 -10.93
CA PHE A 95 -18.79 -3.58 -9.75
C PHE A 95 -19.02 -2.10 -10.12
N SER A 96 -18.14 -1.55 -10.96
CA SER A 96 -18.23 -0.15 -11.40
C SER A 96 -19.52 0.09 -12.17
N GLY A 97 -19.88 -0.81 -13.09
CA GLY A 97 -21.15 -0.75 -13.82
C GLY A 97 -22.37 -0.86 -12.90
N GLN A 98 -22.33 -1.79 -11.93
CA GLN A 98 -23.41 -2.00 -10.96
C GLN A 98 -23.71 -0.75 -10.10
N PHE A 99 -22.68 0.04 -9.79
CA PHE A 99 -22.81 1.22 -8.91
C PHE A 99 -22.67 2.57 -9.63
N GLY A 100 -22.60 2.58 -10.96
CA GLY A 100 -22.52 3.81 -11.75
C GLY A 100 -21.22 4.59 -11.58
N LEU A 101 -20.12 3.89 -11.33
CA LEU A 101 -18.78 4.47 -11.23
C LEU A 101 -18.13 4.59 -12.62
N PRO A 102 -17.15 5.49 -12.82
CA PRO A 102 -16.37 5.55 -14.05
C PRO A 102 -15.68 4.21 -14.33
N SER A 103 -15.50 3.87 -15.61
CA SER A 103 -14.71 2.71 -16.00
C SER A 103 -13.28 2.85 -15.48
N CYS A 104 -12.74 1.81 -14.83
CA CYS A 104 -11.36 1.76 -14.41
C CYS A 104 -10.67 0.55 -15.04
N THR A 105 -9.92 0.76 -16.12
CA THR A 105 -9.35 -0.31 -16.93
C THR A 105 -7.87 -0.06 -17.22
N THR A 106 -7.16 -1.11 -17.65
CA THR A 106 -5.79 -0.94 -18.15
C THR A 106 -5.79 -0.05 -19.40
N ALA A 107 -6.80 -0.20 -20.26
CA ALA A 107 -6.90 0.53 -21.52
C ALA A 107 -7.06 2.05 -21.34
N ASN A 108 -7.76 2.50 -20.30
CA ASN A 108 -7.94 3.93 -20.03
C ASN A 108 -6.92 4.50 -19.01
N GLY A 109 -5.96 3.68 -18.57
CA GLY A 109 -4.91 4.07 -17.64
C GLY A 109 -5.37 4.25 -16.19
N CYS A 110 -6.63 3.96 -15.86
CA CYS A 110 -7.10 4.01 -14.49
C CYS A 110 -6.57 2.82 -13.69
N PHE A 111 -6.60 1.61 -14.25
CA PHE A 111 -6.15 0.40 -13.56
C PHE A 111 -4.78 -0.03 -14.06
N ARG A 112 -3.91 -0.46 -13.15
CA ARG A 112 -2.65 -1.11 -13.47
C ARG A 112 -2.39 -2.24 -12.50
N LYS A 113 -2.04 -3.41 -13.03
CA LYS A 113 -1.64 -4.57 -12.24
C LYS A 113 -0.17 -4.90 -12.45
N VAL A 114 0.54 -5.19 -11.36
CA VAL A 114 1.94 -5.62 -11.35
C VAL A 114 2.18 -6.66 -10.27
N ASN A 115 3.27 -7.41 -10.36
CA ASN A 115 3.77 -8.17 -9.23
C ASN A 115 4.59 -7.27 -8.27
N GLN A 116 5.02 -7.82 -7.13
CA GLN A 116 5.81 -7.08 -6.11
C GLN A 116 7.12 -6.43 -6.62
N SER A 117 7.64 -6.83 -7.77
CA SER A 117 8.83 -6.24 -8.40
C SER A 117 8.50 -5.32 -9.58
N GLY A 118 7.21 -5.00 -9.78
CA GLY A 118 6.75 -4.11 -10.85
C GLY A 118 6.61 -4.77 -12.23
N GLY A 119 6.80 -6.08 -12.33
CA GLY A 119 6.66 -6.87 -13.56
C GLY A 119 5.28 -7.53 -13.72
N THR A 120 5.14 -8.38 -14.74
CA THR A 120 3.88 -9.07 -15.09
C THR A 120 3.93 -10.58 -14.89
N LYS A 121 5.00 -11.09 -14.24
CA LYS A 121 5.07 -12.48 -13.79
C LYS A 121 4.37 -12.58 -12.43
N TYR A 122 3.06 -12.79 -12.46
CA TYR A 122 2.22 -12.80 -11.26
C TYR A 122 2.43 -14.05 -10.40
N PRO A 123 2.21 -13.96 -9.08
CA PRO A 123 2.28 -15.11 -8.18
C PRO A 123 1.17 -16.15 -8.46
N ARG A 124 1.17 -17.24 -7.68
CA ARG A 124 0.11 -18.26 -7.77
C ARG A 124 -1.26 -17.64 -7.50
N THR A 125 -2.30 -18.10 -8.18
CA THR A 125 -3.69 -17.70 -7.88
C THR A 125 -4.20 -18.37 -6.61
N ASN A 126 -4.95 -17.62 -5.81
CA ASN A 126 -5.68 -18.12 -4.65
C ASN A 126 -7.06 -17.45 -4.63
N SER A 127 -8.14 -18.24 -4.67
CA SER A 127 -9.50 -17.71 -4.80
C SER A 127 -9.96 -16.91 -3.57
N GLY A 128 -9.48 -17.24 -2.37
CA GLY A 128 -9.81 -16.51 -1.15
C GLY A 128 -9.18 -15.13 -1.13
N TRP A 129 -7.91 -15.05 -1.53
CA TRP A 129 -7.22 -13.76 -1.70
C TRP A 129 -7.71 -12.97 -2.91
N ALA A 130 -8.08 -13.64 -4.01
CA ALA A 130 -8.70 -12.94 -5.15
C ALA A 130 -9.99 -12.21 -4.75
N LEU A 131 -10.78 -12.80 -3.85
CA LEU A 131 -11.97 -12.14 -3.32
C LEU A 131 -11.64 -10.92 -2.45
N GLU A 132 -10.55 -10.96 -1.69
CA GLU A 132 -10.04 -9.81 -0.92
C GLU A 132 -9.54 -8.70 -1.85
N ILE A 133 -8.69 -9.05 -2.83
CA ILE A 133 -8.18 -8.13 -3.86
C ILE A 133 -9.34 -7.42 -4.55
N SER A 134 -10.34 -8.19 -4.97
CA SER A 134 -11.55 -7.65 -5.58
C SER A 134 -12.28 -6.68 -4.65
N LEU A 135 -12.45 -7.01 -3.36
CA LEU A 135 -13.06 -6.09 -2.39
C LEU A 135 -12.28 -4.77 -2.29
N ASP A 136 -10.95 -4.86 -2.16
CA ASP A 136 -10.08 -3.72 -1.92
C ASP A 136 -10.07 -2.75 -3.09
N ILE A 137 -9.83 -3.25 -4.31
CA ILE A 137 -9.79 -2.39 -5.50
C ILE A 137 -11.15 -1.77 -5.80
N GLN A 138 -12.25 -2.52 -5.56
CA GLN A 138 -13.61 -2.06 -5.81
C GLN A 138 -14.02 -0.95 -4.85
N TRP A 139 -13.74 -1.09 -3.55
CA TRP A 139 -14.10 -0.06 -2.57
C TRP A 139 -13.17 1.15 -2.61
N ALA A 140 -11.88 0.98 -2.92
CA ALA A 140 -10.99 2.11 -3.18
C ALA A 140 -11.53 2.97 -4.34
N HIS A 141 -11.86 2.34 -5.47
CA HIS A 141 -12.47 3.01 -6.62
C HIS A 141 -13.85 3.60 -6.29
N ALA A 142 -14.65 2.91 -5.47
CA ALA A 142 -15.95 3.42 -5.04
C ALA A 142 -15.83 4.75 -4.30
N ILE A 143 -14.87 4.87 -3.38
CA ILE A 143 -14.68 6.06 -2.56
C ILE A 143 -13.97 7.18 -3.32
N ALA A 144 -12.97 6.85 -4.15
CA ALA A 144 -12.19 7.79 -4.94
C ALA A 144 -12.23 7.45 -6.45
N PRO A 145 -13.35 7.70 -7.16
CA PRO A 145 -13.55 7.16 -8.51
C PRO A 145 -12.72 7.85 -9.60
N GLY A 146 -12.06 8.97 -9.27
CA GLY A 146 -11.11 9.65 -10.15
C GLY A 146 -9.66 9.22 -9.94
N ALA A 147 -9.35 8.44 -8.90
CA ALA A 147 -8.00 7.94 -8.66
C ALA A 147 -7.63 6.81 -9.63
N SER A 148 -6.34 6.70 -9.96
CA SER A 148 -5.80 5.49 -10.58
C SER A 148 -5.59 4.42 -9.51
N ILE A 149 -5.89 3.17 -9.83
CA ILE A 149 -5.64 2.01 -8.97
C ILE A 149 -4.40 1.26 -9.47
N LEU A 150 -3.43 1.08 -8.59
CA LEU A 150 -2.27 0.21 -8.81
C LEU A 150 -2.40 -1.02 -7.92
N LEU A 151 -2.74 -2.17 -8.49
CA LEU A 151 -2.72 -3.45 -7.80
C LEU A 151 -1.32 -4.07 -7.87
N VAL A 152 -0.74 -4.39 -6.72
CA VAL A 152 0.56 -5.04 -6.56
C VAL A 152 0.35 -6.42 -5.94
N GLU A 153 0.53 -7.46 -6.74
CA GLU A 153 0.37 -8.85 -6.31
C GLU A 153 1.69 -9.43 -5.80
N ALA A 154 1.71 -9.79 -4.52
CA ALA A 154 2.86 -10.30 -3.80
C ALA A 154 2.87 -11.84 -3.71
N THR A 155 4.08 -12.38 -3.74
CA THR A 155 4.34 -13.82 -3.57
C THR A 155 4.12 -14.20 -2.10
N SER A 156 3.35 -15.26 -1.88
CA SER A 156 2.98 -15.80 -0.56
C SER A 156 2.63 -17.28 -0.66
#